data_AF-A0A382E9N0-F1
#
_entry.id   AF-A0A382E9N0-F1
#
_cell.length_a   1.000
_cell.length_b   1.000
_cell.length_c   1.000
_cell.angle_alpha   90.00
_cell.angle_beta   90.00
_cell.angle_gamma   90.00
#
_symmetry.space_group_name_H-M   'P 1'
#
loop_
_entity.id
_entity.type
_entity.pdbx_description
1 polymer ?
#
loop_
_entity_poly.entity_id
_entity_poly.type
_entity_poly.pdbx_seq_one_letter_code
_entity_poly.pdbx_strand_id
1 'polypeptide(L)' 'MELRNKRSQWSLEDTLSELAYLTQAAGAEVAGEVTQRSDRFAQTYVGKGKLDEINELVAKEEARVVIFDDEL' A
#
# COMPACT_ATOMS: atom_id res chain seq x y z
N MET A 1 -15.82 -17.54 18.72
CA MET A 1 -15.49 -18.17 17.42
C MET A 1 -14.52 -17.23 16.73
N GLU A 2 -13.27 -17.66 16.65
CA GLU A 2 -12.11 -16.85 16.25
C GLU A 2 -12.33 -16.19 14.88
N LEU A 3 -11.98 -14.90 14.77
CA LEU A 3 -11.78 -14.19 13.50
C LEU A 3 -10.54 -14.80 12.82
N ARG A 4 -10.72 -15.99 12.27
CA ARG A 4 -9.67 -16.76 11.61
C ARG A 4 -9.36 -16.08 10.28
N ASN A 5 -8.37 -15.19 10.32
CA ASN A 5 -7.55 -14.69 9.21
C ASN A 5 -8.21 -14.73 7.81
N LYS A 6 -9.15 -13.81 7.54
CA LYS A 6 -9.71 -13.63 6.18
C LYS A 6 -8.66 -13.17 5.15
N ARG A 7 -7.58 -12.50 5.61
CA ARG A 7 -6.45 -12.09 4.74
C ARG A 7 -5.76 -13.27 4.06
N SER A 8 -5.88 -14.50 4.60
CA SER A 8 -5.32 -15.71 3.97
C SER A 8 -6.02 -16.12 2.67
N GLN A 9 -7.18 -15.55 2.32
CA GLN A 9 -7.90 -15.86 1.07
C GLN A 9 -7.70 -14.83 -0.04
N TRP A 10 -7.18 -13.64 0.28
CA TRP A 10 -7.09 -12.55 -0.70
C TRP A 10 -5.65 -12.42 -1.18
N SER A 11 -5.48 -12.35 -2.50
CA SER A 11 -4.19 -12.06 -3.11
C SER A 11 -3.80 -10.60 -2.84
N LEU A 12 -2.52 -10.28 -3.02
CA LEU A 12 -2.04 -8.89 -2.93
C LEU A 12 -2.77 -8.01 -3.97
N GLU A 13 -3.03 -8.57 -5.14
CA GLU A 13 -3.75 -7.91 -6.21
C GLU A 13 -5.20 -7.60 -5.80
N ASP A 14 -5.85 -8.51 -5.07
CA ASP A 14 -7.21 -8.29 -4.56
C ASP A 14 -7.25 -7.16 -3.53
N THR A 15 -6.30 -7.13 -2.58
CA THR A 15 -6.29 -6.10 -1.53
C THR A 15 -5.96 -4.72 -2.10
N LEU A 16 -5.00 -4.63 -3.02
CA LEU A 16 -4.67 -3.38 -3.70
C LEU A 16 -5.83 -2.88 -4.58
N SER A 17 -6.53 -3.79 -5.27
CA SER A 17 -7.70 -3.43 -6.07
C SER A 17 -8.82 -2.84 -5.21
N GLU A 18 -9.06 -3.42 -4.03
CA GLU A 18 -10.02 -2.88 -3.07
C GLU A 18 -9.56 -1.53 -2.51
N LEU A 19 -8.28 -1.38 -2.18
CA LEU A 19 -7.74 -0.11 -1.68
C LEU A 19 -7.86 1.01 -2.73
N ALA A 20 -7.60 0.70 -4.00
CA ALA A 20 -7.79 1.63 -5.11
C ALA A 20 -9.27 2.01 -5.27
N TYR A 21 -10.18 1.04 -5.19
CA TYR A 21 -11.63 1.28 -5.23
C TYR A 21 -12.08 2.21 -4.09
N LEU A 22 -11.65 1.96 -2.86
CA LEU A 22 -11.98 2.79 -1.70
C LEU A 22 -11.41 4.21 -1.83
N THR A 23 -10.18 4.33 -2.35
CA THR A 23 -9.52 5.63 -2.61
C THR A 23 -10.34 6.46 -3.62
N GLN A 24 -10.80 5.83 -4.69
CA GLN A 24 -11.68 6.46 -5.69
C GLN A 24 -13.03 6.84 -5.10
N ALA A 25 -13.64 5.95 -4.30
CA ALA A 25 -14.90 6.21 -3.61
C ALA A 25 -14.81 7.39 -2.62
N ALA A 26 -13.63 7.62 -2.04
CA ALA A 26 -13.33 8.77 -1.20
C ALA A 26 -13.05 10.07 -1.98
N GLY A 27 -13.09 10.03 -3.31
CA GLY A 27 -12.90 11.20 -4.18
C GLY A 27 -11.43 11.52 -4.51
N ALA A 28 -10.52 10.59 -4.28
CA ALA A 28 -9.12 10.71 -4.68
C ALA A 28 -8.84 9.94 -5.98
N GLU A 29 -7.76 10.31 -6.66
CA GLU A 29 -7.22 9.59 -7.82
C GLU A 29 -6.01 8.78 -7.40
N VAL A 30 -5.89 7.56 -7.93
CA VAL A 30 -4.69 6.72 -7.72
C VAL A 30 -3.64 7.11 -8.75
N ALA A 31 -2.66 7.91 -8.32
CA ALA A 31 -1.61 8.42 -9.19
C ALA A 31 -0.48 7.41 -9.46
N GLY A 32 -0.36 6.38 -8.62
CA GLY A 32 0.62 5.31 -8.79
C GLY A 32 0.58 4.28 -7.67
N GLU A 33 1.19 3.13 -7.91
CA GLU A 33 1.22 2.00 -6.98
C GLU A 33 2.66 1.51 -6.79
N VAL A 34 3.01 1.15 -5.55
CA VAL A 34 4.31 0.57 -5.20
C VAL A 34 4.08 -0.65 -4.33
N THR A 35 4.67 -1.78 -4.71
CA THR A 35 4.59 -3.02 -3.93
C THR A 35 5.97 -3.51 -3.53
N GLN A 36 6.02 -4.30 -2.46
CA GLN A 36 7.19 -5.06 -2.08
C GLN A 36 6.79 -6.35 -1.37
N ARG A 37 7.54 -7.42 -1.61
CA ARG A 37 7.57 -8.55 -0.70
C ARG A 37 8.71 -8.31 0.27
N SER A 38 8.41 -8.22 1.56
CA SER A 38 9.45 -8.12 2.59
C SER A 38 9.57 -9.44 3.33
N ASP A 39 10.73 -10.09 3.20
CA ASP A 39 11.06 -11.31 3.94
C ASP A 39 11.77 -11.00 5.28
N ARG A 40 11.76 -9.73 5.71
CA ARG A 40 12.52 -9.26 6.89
C ARG A 40 11.68 -8.36 7.79
N PHE A 41 11.83 -8.58 9.09
CA PHE A 41 11.37 -7.65 10.11
C PHE A 41 12.22 -6.37 10.05
N ALA A 42 11.58 -5.26 9.71
CA ALA A 42 12.18 -3.93 9.73
C ALA A 42 11.67 -3.15 10.95
N GLN A 43 12.50 -2.25 11.48
CA GLN A 43 12.10 -1.34 12.56
C GLN A 43 11.13 -0.25 12.07
N THR A 44 11.11 0.01 10.77
CA THR A 44 10.22 0.95 10.08
C THR A 44 9.38 0.20 9.07
N TYR A 45 8.19 0.72 8.79
CA TYR A 45 7.25 0.13 7.83
C TYR A 45 7.85 0.00 6.40
N VAL A 46 8.66 1.00 6.00
CA VAL A 46 9.46 0.97 4.77
C VAL A 46 10.93 1.24 5.08
N GLY A 47 11.83 0.52 4.41
CA GLY A 47 13.27 0.77 4.48
C GLY A 47 13.68 1.96 3.60
N LYS A 48 14.90 2.48 3.81
CA LYS A 48 15.41 3.67 3.11
C LYS A 48 15.25 3.60 1.58
N GLY A 49 15.65 2.50 0.96
CA GLY A 49 15.56 2.38 -0.51
C GLY A 49 14.12 2.44 -1.04
N LYS A 50 13.17 1.82 -0.32
CA LYS A 50 11.75 1.88 -0.68
C LYS A 50 11.17 3.28 -0.42
N LEU A 51 11.62 3.95 0.63
CA LEU A 51 11.23 5.33 0.91
C LEU A 51 11.72 6.27 -0.20
N ASP A 52 12.94 6.08 -0.70
CA ASP A 52 13.49 6.86 -1.81
C ASP A 52 12.64 6.64 -3.09
N GLU A 53 12.30 5.39 -3.42
CA GLU A 53 11.40 5.02 -4.53
C GLU A 53 10.00 5.68 -4.41
N ILE A 54 9.41 5.67 -3.22
CA ILE A 54 8.12 6.32 -2.97
C ILE A 54 8.24 7.83 -3.18
N ASN A 55 9.29 8.47 -2.68
CA ASN A 55 9.50 9.91 -2.82
C ASN A 55 9.68 10.32 -4.29
N GLU A 56 10.42 9.52 -5.07
CA GLU A 56 10.57 9.75 -6.51
C GLU A 56 9.22 9.65 -7.24
N LEU A 57 8.40 8.65 -6.92
CA LEU A 57 7.08 8.50 -7.53
C LEU A 57 6.13 9.63 -7.12
N VAL A 58 6.14 10.03 -5.85
CA VAL A 58 5.35 11.16 -5.36
C VAL A 58 5.71 12.45 -6.09
N ALA A 59 7.02 12.71 -6.29
CA ALA A 59 7.47 13.89 -7.02
C ALA A 59 7.11 13.82 -8.51
N LYS A 60 7.21 12.64 -9.13
CA LYS A 60 6.89 12.41 -10.54
C LYS A 60 5.41 12.58 -10.85
N GLU A 61 4.55 12.04 -9.99
CA GLU A 61 3.09 12.02 -10.19
C GLU A 61 2.38 13.18 -9.46
N GLU A 62 3.14 14.09 -8.84
CA GLU A 62 2.61 15.21 -8.03
C GLU A 62 1.61 14.75 -6.94
N ALA A 63 1.82 13.55 -6.40
CA ALA A 63 0.92 12.95 -5.43
C ALA A 63 0.94 13.72 -4.09
N ARG A 64 -0.22 13.80 -3.44
CA ARG A 64 -0.39 14.56 -2.18
C ARG A 64 -0.57 13.68 -0.95
N VAL A 65 -0.90 12.41 -1.15
CA VAL A 65 -1.21 11.43 -0.12
C VAL A 65 -0.59 10.11 -0.52
N VAL A 66 0.00 9.41 0.46
CA VAL A 66 0.45 8.03 0.33
C VAL A 66 -0.40 7.18 1.27
N ILE A 67 -1.00 6.11 0.73
CA ILE A 67 -1.86 5.19 1.47
C ILE A 67 -1.16 3.83 1.51
N PHE A 68 -1.08 3.22 2.69
CA PHE A 68 -0.45 1.92 2.89
C PHE A 68 -1.51 0.86 3.15
N ASP A 69 -1.41 -0.28 2.47
CA ASP A 69 -2.27 -1.45 2.65
C ASP A 69 -1.78 -2.31 3.84
N ASP A 70 -1.94 -1.80 5.06
CA ASP A 70 -1.68 -2.58 6.29
C ASP A 70 -2.48 -2.07 7.49
N GLU A 71 -2.66 -2.95 8.46
CA GLU A 71 -3.21 -2.62 9.78
C GLU A 71 -2.08 -2.06 10.65
N LEU A 72 -2.09 -0.74 10.90
CA LEU A 72 -1.18 -0.08 11.85
C LEU A 72 -1.57 -0.32 13.32
#